data_AF-A0AAU0LI96-F1
#
_entry.id   AF-A0AAU0LI96-F1
#
_cell.length_a   1.000
_cell.length_b   1.000
_cell.length_c   1.000
_cell.angle_alpha   90.00
_cell.angle_beta   90.00
_cell.angle_gamma   90.00
#
_symmetry.space_group_name_H-M   'P 1'
#
loop_
_entity.id
_entity.type
_entity.pdbx_description
1 polymer ?
#
loop_
_entity_poly.entity_id
_entity_poly.type
_entity_poly.pdbx_seq_one_letter_code
_entity_poly.pdbx_strand_id
1 'polypeptide(L)'
;MGDRWLATSGQLHNISLFWTKSFVFGFNSEMPRKPPVVFPQEQRLLSELGERLRLARKRRKLSNEVVAQRAGLSRTTVYKVESGDPGATLGSYVRVLAVLGLEGDLGQLAADDRVGRKLQDLALEPVPVAKRHKTKAASVATPEDSA
;
A
#
# COMPACT_ATOMS: atom_id res chain seq x y z
N MET A 1 -65.36 45.81 7.05
CA MET A 1 -64.53 44.89 7.85
C MET A 1 -65.46 43.80 8.35
N GLY A 2 -65.74 42.73 7.63
CA GLY A 2 -64.82 41.83 6.94
C GLY A 2 -64.95 40.47 7.63
N ASP A 3 -66.13 39.85 7.44
CA ASP A 3 -66.61 38.65 8.10
C ASP A 3 -65.73 37.43 7.82
N ARG A 4 -65.50 36.61 8.85
CA ARG A 4 -64.64 35.42 8.77
C ARG A 4 -65.33 34.21 9.40
N TRP A 5 -66.14 33.51 8.61
CA TRP A 5 -66.49 32.07 8.73
C TRP A 5 -67.00 31.63 7.33
N LEU A 6 -66.48 30.61 6.64
CA LEU A 6 -66.56 29.17 6.89
C LEU A 6 -65.65 28.37 5.91
N ALA A 7 -65.12 27.24 6.39
CA ALA A 7 -64.86 25.94 5.72
C ALA A 7 -64.21 25.86 4.32
N THR A 8 -63.14 25.05 4.18
CA THR A 8 -63.11 23.85 3.29
C THR A 8 -61.82 23.02 3.42
N SER A 9 -62.05 21.72 3.58
CA SER A 9 -61.26 20.55 3.22
C SER A 9 -60.11 20.68 2.19
N GLY A 10 -59.02 19.97 2.48
CA GLY A 10 -58.35 19.13 1.48
C GLY A 10 -57.19 19.78 0.72
N GLN A 11 -55.96 19.56 1.21
CA GLN A 11 -54.79 19.59 0.34
C GLN A 11 -53.76 18.55 0.76
N LEU A 12 -53.98 17.32 0.28
CA LEU A 12 -52.94 16.32 0.12
C LEU A 12 -52.11 16.72 -1.09
N HIS A 13 -50.92 17.27 -0.89
CA HIS A 13 -49.92 17.37 -1.95
C HIS A 13 -48.82 16.34 -1.72
N ASN A 14 -48.94 15.28 -2.52
CA ASN A 14 -47.94 14.31 -2.92
C ASN A 14 -46.71 15.04 -3.51
N ILE A 15 -45.55 14.92 -2.87
CA ILE A 15 -44.25 15.13 -3.53
C ILE A 15 -43.44 13.85 -3.35
N SER A 16 -43.66 12.95 -4.30
CA SER A 16 -42.75 11.90 -4.72
C SER A 16 -41.42 12.49 -5.21
N LEU A 17 -40.33 11.73 -5.02
CA LEU A 17 -38.94 11.96 -5.45
C LEU A 17 -38.27 13.08 -4.61
N PHE A 18 -37.22 12.82 -3.82
CA PHE A 18 -35.87 12.53 -4.28
C PHE A 18 -35.08 11.71 -3.24
N TRP A 19 -34.81 10.46 -3.60
CA TRP A 19 -33.95 9.52 -2.92
C TRP A 19 -32.46 9.97 -2.98
N THR A 20 -31.80 9.95 -1.82
CA THR A 20 -30.34 9.81 -1.61
C THR A 20 -29.37 10.37 -2.67
N LYS A 21 -28.80 11.55 -2.40
CA LYS A 21 -27.47 11.93 -2.91
C LYS A 21 -26.63 12.52 -1.79
N SER A 22 -26.11 11.64 -0.94
CA SER A 22 -24.93 11.91 -0.12
C SER A 22 -24.04 10.68 -0.17
N PHE A 23 -23.38 10.51 -1.31
CA PHE A 23 -22.17 9.69 -1.40
C PHE A 23 -21.28 10.27 -2.49
N VAL A 24 -20.64 11.40 -2.17
CA VAL A 24 -19.57 11.95 -3.01
C VAL A 24 -18.31 11.15 -2.67
N PHE A 25 -18.11 10.03 -3.37
CA PHE A 25 -16.78 9.41 -3.44
C PHE A 25 -15.98 10.16 -4.51
N GLY A 26 -15.42 11.31 -4.11
CA GLY A 26 -14.51 12.10 -4.95
C GLY A 26 -13.15 11.44 -5.03
N PHE A 27 -12.99 10.45 -5.90
CA PHE A 27 -11.67 9.98 -6.36
C PHE A 27 -11.15 10.96 -7.42
N ASN A 28 -10.67 12.14 -7.01
CA ASN A 28 -9.87 12.97 -7.91
C ASN A 28 -8.54 12.24 -8.13
N SER A 29 -8.34 11.71 -9.34
CA SER A 29 -7.30 10.71 -9.65
C SER A 29 -6.41 11.21 -10.78
N GLU A 30 -5.43 12.05 -10.47
CA GLU A 30 -4.27 12.17 -11.37
C GLU A 30 -3.39 10.93 -11.19
N MET A 31 -3.77 9.85 -11.87
CA MET A 31 -2.87 8.70 -12.09
C MET A 31 -2.07 8.95 -13.36
N PRO A 32 -0.78 8.56 -13.42
CA PRO A 32 -0.05 8.54 -14.67
C PRO A 32 -0.83 7.68 -15.67
N ARG A 33 -1.24 8.30 -16.78
CA ARG A 33 -2.11 7.67 -17.80
C ARG A 33 -1.50 6.42 -18.43
N LYS A 34 -0.18 6.24 -18.29
CA LYS A 34 0.56 5.07 -18.73
C LYS A 34 1.05 4.28 -17.51
N PRO A 35 0.78 2.98 -17.45
CA PRO A 35 1.38 2.14 -16.43
C PRO A 35 2.91 2.17 -16.55
N PRO A 36 3.63 1.98 -15.44
CA PRO A 36 5.08 1.86 -15.49
C PRO A 36 5.49 0.71 -16.41
N VAL A 37 6.66 0.85 -17.06
CA VAL A 37 7.24 -0.25 -17.83
C VAL A 37 7.76 -1.28 -16.83
N VAL A 38 7.24 -2.49 -16.91
CA VAL A 38 7.56 -3.59 -16.00
C VAL A 38 8.38 -4.64 -16.75
N PHE A 39 9.44 -5.13 -16.13
CA PHE A 39 10.30 -6.15 -16.74
C PHE A 39 9.59 -7.51 -16.77
N PRO A 40 9.96 -8.43 -17.69
CA PRO A 40 9.29 -9.72 -17.81
C PRO A 40 9.25 -10.55 -16.53
N GLN A 41 10.27 -10.45 -15.67
CA GLN A 41 10.31 -11.16 -14.39
C GLN A 41 9.31 -10.58 -13.38
N GLU A 42 9.24 -9.25 -13.28
CA GLU A 42 8.28 -8.56 -12.42
C GLU A 42 6.84 -8.79 -12.87
N GLN A 43 6.60 -8.83 -14.18
CA GLN A 43 5.29 -9.18 -14.73
C GLN A 43 4.86 -10.59 -14.32
N ARG A 44 5.79 -11.55 -14.26
CA ARG A 44 5.48 -12.91 -13.76
C ARG A 44 5.06 -12.87 -12.29
N LEU A 45 5.77 -12.12 -11.44
CA LEU A 45 5.41 -11.95 -10.03
C LEU A 45 4.01 -11.34 -9.87
N LEU A 46 3.67 -10.33 -10.69
CA LEU A 46 2.34 -9.74 -10.70
C LEU A 46 1.27 -10.74 -11.15
N SER A 47 1.53 -11.49 -12.22
CA SER A 47 0.61 -12.52 -12.72
C SER A 47 0.38 -13.63 -11.67
N GLU A 48 1.44 -14.10 -11.01
CA GLU A 48 1.35 -15.09 -9.94
C GLU A 48 0.56 -14.57 -8.73
N LEU A 49 0.74 -13.30 -8.36
CA LEU A 49 -0.10 -12.65 -7.35
C LEU A 49 -1.56 -12.62 -7.78
N GLY A 50 -1.85 -12.16 -9.01
CA GLY A 50 -3.20 -12.11 -9.56
C GLY A 50 -3.89 -13.48 -9.59
N GLU A 51 -3.16 -14.52 -9.99
CA GLU A 51 -3.64 -15.90 -9.98
C GLU A 51 -3.98 -16.39 -8.58
N ARG A 52 -3.13 -16.11 -7.59
CA ARG A 52 -3.42 -16.44 -6.18
C ARG A 52 -4.69 -15.75 -5.69
N LEU A 53 -4.90 -14.47 -6.03
CA LEU A 53 -6.14 -13.75 -5.70
C LEU A 53 -7.37 -14.37 -6.39
N ARG A 54 -7.24 -14.73 -7.67
CA ARG A 54 -8.31 -15.38 -8.43
C ARG A 54 -8.69 -16.73 -7.84
N LEU A 55 -7.70 -17.52 -7.44
CA LEU A 55 -7.93 -18.80 -6.76
C LEU A 55 -8.57 -18.59 -5.39
N ALA A 56 -8.08 -17.63 -4.60
CA ALA A 56 -8.64 -17.25 -3.31
C ALA A 56 -10.13 -16.85 -3.43
N ARG A 57 -10.48 -16.08 -4.46
CA ARG A 57 -11.87 -15.72 -4.76
C ARG A 57 -12.71 -16.95 -5.13
N LYS A 58 -12.22 -17.78 -6.05
CA LYS A 58 -12.92 -19.00 -6.50
C LYS A 58 -13.16 -19.99 -5.35
N ARG A 59 -12.19 -20.18 -4.45
CA ARG A 59 -12.33 -21.02 -3.24
C ARG A 59 -13.44 -20.53 -2.31
N ARG A 60 -13.65 -19.22 -2.25
CA ARG A 60 -14.75 -18.57 -1.50
C ARG A 60 -16.07 -18.51 -2.28
N LYS A 61 -16.13 -19.07 -3.50
CA LYS A 61 -17.30 -19.09 -4.40
C LYS A 61 -17.87 -17.69 -4.70
N LEU A 62 -17.00 -16.68 -4.74
CA LEU A 62 -17.40 -15.30 -5.07
C LEU A 62 -17.27 -15.04 -6.57
N SER A 63 -18.27 -14.38 -7.17
CA SER A 63 -18.17 -13.90 -8.55
C SER A 63 -17.34 -12.61 -8.62
N ASN A 64 -16.81 -12.29 -9.80
CA ASN A 64 -16.10 -11.02 -10.02
C ASN A 64 -16.99 -9.81 -9.76
N GLU A 65 -18.29 -9.93 -10.04
CA GLU A 65 -19.27 -8.87 -9.82
C GLU A 65 -19.50 -8.59 -8.34
N VAL A 66 -19.63 -9.64 -7.53
CA VAL A 66 -19.77 -9.51 -6.07
C VAL A 66 -18.52 -8.88 -5.46
N VAL A 67 -17.33 -9.30 -5.89
CA VAL A 67 -16.07 -8.71 -5.40
C VAL A 67 -15.95 -7.25 -5.82
N ALA A 68 -16.26 -6.94 -7.09
CA ALA A 68 -16.24 -5.57 -7.61
C ALA A 68 -17.17 -4.65 -6.81
N GLN A 69 -18.41 -5.09 -6.56
CA GLN A 69 -19.39 -4.32 -5.80
C GLN A 69 -18.92 -4.08 -4.36
N ARG A 70 -18.40 -5.11 -3.67
CA ARG A 70 -17.89 -4.98 -2.29
C ARG A 70 -16.63 -4.13 -2.20
N ALA A 71 -15.77 -4.18 -3.21
CA ALA A 71 -14.54 -3.39 -3.27
C ALA A 71 -14.80 -1.92 -3.67
N GLY A 72 -15.99 -1.61 -4.22
CA GLY A 72 -16.28 -0.31 -4.83
C GLY A 72 -15.50 -0.09 -6.12
N LEU A 73 -15.22 -1.17 -6.86
CA LEU A 73 -14.43 -1.17 -8.09
C LEU A 73 -15.28 -1.61 -9.29
N SER A 74 -14.80 -1.33 -10.50
CA SER A 74 -15.40 -1.89 -11.70
C SER A 74 -15.02 -3.38 -11.89
N ARG A 75 -15.86 -4.15 -12.59
CA ARG A 75 -15.56 -5.56 -12.93
C ARG A 75 -14.26 -5.69 -13.74
N THR A 76 -13.96 -4.70 -14.59
CA THR A 76 -12.72 -4.67 -15.38
C THR A 76 -11.50 -4.44 -14.50
N THR A 77 -11.60 -3.59 -13.46
CA THR A 77 -10.52 -3.42 -12.47
C THR A 77 -10.23 -4.71 -11.71
N VAL A 78 -11.26 -5.45 -11.28
CA VAL A 78 -11.07 -6.75 -10.61
C VAL A 78 -10.40 -7.75 -11.56
N TYR A 79 -10.80 -7.78 -12.83
CA TYR A 79 -10.14 -8.62 -13.83
C TYR A 79 -8.66 -8.26 -14.00
N LYS A 80 -8.33 -6.98 -14.08
CA LYS A 80 -6.94 -6.48 -14.17
C LYS A 80 -6.10 -6.89 -12.96
N VAL A 81 -6.65 -6.78 -11.76
CA VAL A 81 -6.01 -7.25 -10.52
C VAL A 81 -5.76 -8.76 -10.59
N GLU A 82 -6.74 -9.54 -11.01
CA GLU A 82 -6.61 -11.00 -11.13
C GLU A 82 -5.68 -11.46 -12.26
N SER A 83 -5.45 -10.61 -13.27
CA SER A 83 -4.50 -10.88 -14.36
C SER A 83 -3.09 -10.38 -14.06
N GLY A 84 -2.86 -9.69 -12.94
CA GLY A 84 -1.56 -9.08 -12.63
C GLY A 84 -1.21 -7.89 -13.53
N ASP A 85 -2.21 -7.11 -13.97
CA ASP A 85 -1.97 -5.91 -14.80
C ASP A 85 -1.16 -4.87 -13.99
N PRO A 86 -0.01 -4.40 -14.49
CA PRO A 86 0.80 -3.38 -13.82
C PRO A 86 0.13 -1.99 -13.77
N GLY A 87 -0.91 -1.77 -14.58
CA GLY A 87 -1.75 -0.58 -14.53
C GLY A 87 -2.86 -0.64 -13.49
N ALA A 88 -3.09 -1.78 -12.84
CA ALA A 88 -3.97 -1.82 -11.68
C ALA A 88 -3.26 -1.15 -10.49
N THR A 89 -3.95 -0.22 -9.84
CA THR A 89 -3.34 0.48 -8.70
C THR A 89 -3.17 -0.44 -7.51
N LEU A 90 -2.13 -0.19 -6.71
CA LEU A 90 -1.93 -0.89 -5.44
C LEU A 90 -3.19 -0.82 -4.55
N GLY A 91 -3.86 0.34 -4.50
CA GLY A 91 -5.13 0.48 -3.79
C GLY A 91 -6.24 -0.47 -4.28
N SER A 92 -6.27 -0.78 -5.58
CA SER A 92 -7.20 -1.78 -6.13
C SER A 92 -6.88 -3.18 -5.63
N TYR A 93 -5.60 -3.56 -5.60
CA TYR A 93 -5.15 -4.84 -5.02
C TYR A 93 -5.53 -4.93 -3.53
N VAL A 94 -5.27 -3.87 -2.75
CA VAL A 94 -5.62 -3.81 -1.32
C VAL A 94 -7.14 -3.97 -1.11
N ARG A 95 -7.98 -3.30 -1.91
CA ARG A 95 -9.43 -3.45 -1.78
C ARG A 95 -9.92 -4.86 -2.11
N VAL A 96 -9.35 -5.50 -3.12
CA VAL A 96 -9.66 -6.91 -3.44
C VAL A 96 -9.20 -7.83 -2.31
N LEU A 97 -7.99 -7.65 -1.78
CA LEU A 97 -7.48 -8.40 -0.63
C LEU A 97 -8.40 -8.25 0.59
N ALA A 98 -8.84 -7.03 0.91
CA ALA A 98 -9.75 -6.75 2.02
C ALA A 98 -11.10 -7.47 1.88
N VAL A 99 -11.68 -7.48 0.67
CA VAL A 99 -12.92 -8.24 0.41
C VAL A 99 -12.73 -9.75 0.54
N LEU A 100 -11.52 -10.24 0.30
CA LEU A 100 -11.16 -11.65 0.49
C LEU A 100 -10.72 -11.98 1.92
N GLY A 101 -10.50 -10.99 2.79
CA GLY A 101 -9.97 -11.18 4.14
C GLY A 101 -8.51 -11.63 4.14
N LEU A 102 -7.69 -11.06 3.24
CA LEU A 102 -6.27 -11.37 3.04
C LEU A 102 -5.38 -10.11 3.16
N GLU A 103 -5.92 -8.98 3.58
CA GLU A 103 -5.21 -7.70 3.70
C GLU A 103 -4.04 -7.77 4.70
N GLY A 104 -4.11 -8.67 5.68
CA GLY A 104 -3.03 -8.88 6.66
C GLY A 104 -1.71 -9.35 6.04
N ASP A 105 -1.76 -10.02 4.88
CA ASP A 105 -0.58 -10.50 4.17
C ASP A 105 0.33 -9.35 3.72
N LEU A 106 -0.24 -8.15 3.50
CA LEU A 106 0.55 -6.96 3.16
C LEU A 106 1.52 -6.57 4.28
N GLY A 107 1.18 -6.86 5.53
CA GLY A 107 2.07 -6.61 6.67
C GLY A 107 3.29 -7.53 6.70
N GLN A 108 3.26 -8.65 5.97
CA GLN A 108 4.40 -9.57 5.85
C GLN A 108 5.34 -9.19 4.71
N LEU A 109 4.86 -8.42 3.72
CA LEU A 109 5.66 -8.01 2.58
C LEU A 109 6.77 -7.05 3.03
N ALA A 110 8.03 -7.40 2.73
CA ALA A 110 9.22 -6.65 3.14
C ALA A 110 9.41 -6.49 4.66
N ALA A 111 8.71 -7.27 5.49
CA ALA A 111 8.87 -7.23 6.94
C ALA A 111 10.28 -7.69 7.40
N ASP A 112 10.92 -8.56 6.61
CA ASP A 112 12.25 -9.10 6.90
C ASP A 112 13.31 -8.68 5.86
N ASP A 113 13.81 -7.45 5.98
CA ASP A 113 14.94 -6.96 5.16
C ASP A 113 16.30 -7.35 5.78
N ARG A 114 16.65 -8.62 5.66
CA ARG A 114 17.90 -9.17 6.19
C ARG A 114 19.15 -8.49 5.64
N VAL A 115 19.13 -8.09 4.37
CA VAL A 115 20.27 -7.46 3.71
C VAL A 115 20.42 -6.03 4.22
N GLY A 116 19.32 -5.26 4.27
CA GLY A 116 19.33 -3.91 4.82
C GLY A 116 19.80 -3.87 6.27
N ARG A 117 19.34 -4.81 7.11
CA ARG A 117 19.82 -4.91 8.50
C ARG A 117 21.33 -5.17 8.60
N LYS A 118 21.87 -6.10 7.80
CA LYS A 118 23.32 -6.35 7.75
C LYS A 118 24.12 -5.13 7.28
N LEU A 119 23.63 -4.42 6.26
CA LEU A 119 24.28 -3.20 5.77
C LEU A 119 24.30 -2.11 6.83
N GLN A 120 23.23 -1.98 7.61
CA GLN A 120 23.17 -1.08 8.75
C GLN A 120 24.16 -1.46 9.85
N ASP A 121 24.23 -2.74 10.22
CA ASP A 121 25.16 -3.23 11.25
C ASP A 121 26.62 -2.94 10.87
N LEU A 122 27.01 -3.21 9.62
CA LEU A 122 28.36 -2.93 9.10
C LEU A 122 28.69 -1.44 9.12
N ALA A 123 27.71 -0.56 8.93
CA ALA A 123 27.92 0.90 9.00
C ALA A 123 28.09 1.42 10.44
N LEU A 124 27.64 0.66 11.44
CA LEU A 124 27.77 0.99 12.86
C LEU A 124 29.05 0.45 13.49
N GLU A 125 29.77 -0.47 12.83
CA GLU A 125 31.06 -0.95 13.32
C GLU A 125 32.04 0.24 13.43
N PRO A 126 32.59 0.52 14.63
CA PRO A 126 33.53 1.62 14.79
C PRO A 126 34.75 1.33 13.92
N VAL A 127 35.07 2.27 13.01
CA VAL A 127 36.32 2.22 12.24
C VAL A 127 37.45 1.90 13.22
N PRO A 128 38.25 0.84 12.98
CA PRO A 128 39.32 0.46 13.90
C PRO A 128 40.22 1.67 14.10
N VAL A 129 40.17 2.29 15.28
CA VAL A 129 41.10 3.37 15.63
C VAL A 129 42.47 2.72 15.63
N ALA A 130 43.26 3.00 14.59
CA ALA A 130 44.59 2.44 14.43
C ALA A 130 45.35 2.65 15.75
N LYS A 131 45.69 1.55 16.44
CA LYS A 131 46.46 1.61 17.68
C LYS A 131 47.83 2.17 17.33
N ARG A 132 47.98 3.49 17.50
CA ARG A 132 49.24 4.22 17.33
C ARG A 132 50.28 3.53 18.22
N HIS A 133 51.14 2.73 17.60
CA HIS A 133 52.26 2.12 18.29
C HIS A 133 53.11 3.24 18.88
N LYS A 134 53.14 3.35 20.21
CA LYS A 134 54.13 4.18 20.89
C LYS A 134 55.47 3.50 20.66
N THR A 135 56.23 3.99 19.68
CA THR A 135 57.64 3.69 19.57
C THR A 135 58.29 4.09 20.90
N LYS A 136 58.76 3.09 21.65
CA LYS A 136 59.53 3.26 22.87
C LYS A 136 60.79 4.03 22.47
N ALA A 137 60.85 5.32 22.81
CA ALA A 137 62.03 6.14 22.56
C ALA A 137 63.24 5.45 23.20
N ALA A 138 64.23 5.15 22.37
CA ALA A 138 65.50 4.56 22.80
C ALA A 138 66.13 5.48 23.84
N SER A 139 66.45 4.90 25.00
CA SER A 139 67.23 5.55 26.04
C SER A 139 68.60 5.92 25.47
N VAL A 140 68.85 7.22 25.35
CA VAL A 140 70.18 7.80 25.08
C VAL A 140 71.09 7.39 26.24
N ALA A 141 72.09 6.56 25.95
CA ALA A 141 73.21 6.32 26.85
C ALA A 141 74.30 7.34 26.51
N THR A 142 74.49 8.30 27.40
CA THR A 142 75.69 9.17 27.44
C THR A 142 76.75 8.44 28.28
N PRO A 143 77.96 8.19 27.78
CA PRO A 143 79.07 7.83 28.64
C PRO A 143 79.67 9.12 29.22
N GLU A 144 79.39 9.39 30.49
CA GLU A 144 80.21 10.30 31.31
C GLU A 144 81.36 9.51 31.94
N ASP A 145 82.57 9.96 31.65
CA ASP A 145 83.85 9.88 32.37
C ASP A 145 84.18 8.71 33.31
N SER A 146 85.29 8.01 33.01
CA SER A 146 86.32 7.70 34.02
C SER A 146 87.63 7.15 33.42
N ALA A 147 88.73 7.81 33.81
CA ALA A 147 90.17 7.45 33.76
C ALA A 147 91.00 7.97 32.58
#